data_AF-A0A845UFK5-F1
#
_entry.id   AF-A0A845UFK5-F1
#
_cell.length_a   1.000
_cell.length_b   1.000
_cell.length_c   1.000
_cell.angle_alpha   90.00
_cell.angle_beta   90.00
_cell.angle_gamma   90.00
#
_symmetry.space_group_name_H-M   'P 1'
#
loop_
_entity.id
_entity.type
_entity.pdbx_description
1 polymer ?
#
loop_
_entity_poly.entity_id
_entity_poly.type
_entity_poly.pdbx_seq_one_letter_code
_entity_poly.pdbx_strand_id
1 'polypeptide(L)'
;MSQFSDTFARRIFSVCLLLALIGGGFVYGSVATRKHLFPAPQLELTYDMLTTLGHNDLTSHPRRHHLQPSRGMGDGVTINKIGDDGALVFMAGFFDDENQARLVHRDGHVMRKWTLDYFTHFPDARTRVCALASALNVDQHGALVTPKGEVVFNYEYCGTVKLSPCGEVVWALSERTHHSIVPASGGGYWLLGRQRWLDSDAPDRMPPFSASASGLEIKEDTILKISEAGEIEQEVSIPKILRDAHLEALLTANGADFSRHAPDRDELVHSNKVGELPAAYAAAFPQFETGDLLVSMRDLNLVMVVDPVSWDVKWHQTGPWLRQHDPEFRPDGRISIFNNNVYRTDYPGEVLDLDTPKITNITAVDPASGEIELLFGEAPGQKMLSAIRGQHEILPDGGMVIAEFDGGRVIQTSAEGEVVWEYVNAFDDAHVGEITNADVHPPGYFETAWETCPQP
;
A
#
# COMPACT_ATOMS: atom_id res chain seq x y z
N MET A 1 -3.56 44.87 -64.09
CA MET A 1 -2.68 44.79 -62.90
C MET A 1 -3.41 45.00 -61.55
N SER A 2 -4.55 45.70 -61.48
CA SER A 2 -5.23 45.98 -60.19
C SER A 2 -5.93 44.78 -59.53
N GLN A 3 -6.60 43.90 -60.29
CA GLN A 3 -7.28 42.72 -59.71
C GLN A 3 -6.33 41.66 -59.11
N PHE A 4 -5.14 41.50 -59.69
CA PHE A 4 -4.14 40.56 -59.19
C PHE A 4 -3.54 41.04 -57.85
N SER A 5 -3.38 42.35 -57.71
CA SER A 5 -2.91 43.00 -56.47
C SER A 5 -3.94 42.91 -55.33
N ASP A 6 -5.24 43.05 -55.61
CA ASP A 6 -6.31 42.92 -54.60
C ASP A 6 -6.43 41.47 -54.09
N THR A 7 -6.36 40.49 -54.99
CA THR A 7 -6.43 39.07 -54.62
C THR A 7 -5.23 38.65 -53.76
N PHE A 8 -4.04 39.13 -54.10
CA PHE A 8 -2.82 38.87 -53.32
C PHE A 8 -2.85 39.54 -51.95
N ALA A 9 -3.30 40.80 -51.87
CA ALA A 9 -3.45 41.53 -50.61
C ALA A 9 -4.45 40.86 -49.66
N ARG A 10 -5.60 40.40 -50.17
CA ARG A 10 -6.58 39.64 -49.36
C ARG A 10 -6.01 38.34 -48.83
N ARG A 11 -5.23 37.61 -49.64
CA ARG A 11 -4.57 36.36 -49.18
C ARG A 11 -3.57 36.65 -48.07
N ILE A 12 -2.73 37.67 -48.21
CA ILE A 12 -1.78 38.07 -47.16
C ILE A 12 -2.54 38.47 -45.89
N PHE A 13 -3.59 39.28 -46.01
CA PHE A 13 -4.40 39.68 -44.87
C PHE A 13 -5.02 38.48 -44.15
N SER A 14 -5.61 37.54 -44.89
CA SER A 14 -6.17 36.31 -44.31
C SER A 14 -5.11 35.45 -43.61
N VAL A 15 -3.91 35.32 -44.19
CA VAL A 15 -2.79 34.59 -43.57
C VAL A 15 -2.31 35.30 -42.32
N CYS A 16 -2.13 36.62 -42.35
CA CYS A 16 -1.74 37.41 -41.18
C CYS A 16 -2.80 37.36 -40.07
N LEU A 17 -4.09 37.41 -40.41
CA LEU A 17 -5.18 37.26 -39.46
C LEU A 17 -5.18 35.87 -38.82
N LEU A 18 -4.97 34.81 -39.62
CA LEU A 18 -4.86 33.44 -39.12
C LEU A 18 -3.67 33.31 -38.15
N LEU A 19 -2.51 33.84 -38.53
CA LEU A 19 -1.31 33.82 -37.68
C LEU A 19 -1.51 34.64 -36.39
N ALA A 20 -2.20 35.77 -36.46
CA ALA A 20 -2.53 36.58 -35.28
C ALA A 20 -3.52 35.87 -34.35
N LEU A 21 -4.51 35.15 -34.90
CA LEU A 21 -5.46 34.36 -34.11
C LEU A 21 -4.77 33.15 -33.45
N ILE A 22 -3.91 32.44 -34.18
CA ILE A 22 -3.12 31.32 -33.64
C ILE A 22 -2.15 31.83 -32.56
N GLY A 23 -1.40 32.89 -32.86
CA GLY A 23 -0.45 33.48 -31.91
C GLY A 23 -1.15 34.05 -30.68
N GLY A 24 -2.26 34.76 -30.86
CA GLY A 24 -3.09 35.28 -29.78
C GLY A 24 -3.70 34.17 -28.92
N GLY A 25 -4.19 33.10 -29.56
CA GLY A 25 -4.67 31.90 -28.87
C GLY A 25 -3.59 31.19 -28.08
N PHE A 26 -2.37 31.05 -28.63
CA PHE A 26 -1.24 30.46 -27.92
C PHE A 26 -0.79 31.29 -26.72
N VAL A 27 -0.64 32.61 -26.90
CA VAL A 27 -0.29 33.53 -25.81
C VAL A 27 -1.36 33.54 -24.73
N TYR A 28 -2.64 33.64 -25.12
CA TYR A 28 -3.75 33.61 -24.17
C TYR A 28 -3.80 32.26 -23.45
N GLY A 29 -3.68 31.14 -24.15
CA GLY A 29 -3.62 29.80 -23.54
C GLY A 29 -2.50 29.69 -22.51
N SER A 30 -1.30 30.17 -22.85
CA SER A 30 -0.14 30.16 -21.96
C SER A 30 -0.36 30.99 -20.69
N VAL A 31 -0.98 32.17 -20.83
CA VAL A 31 -1.35 33.03 -19.70
C VAL A 31 -2.50 32.42 -18.90
N ALA A 32 -3.51 31.86 -19.56
CA ALA A 32 -4.68 31.27 -18.94
C ALA A 32 -4.31 30.05 -18.10
N THR A 33 -3.45 29.16 -18.60
CA THR A 33 -2.87 28.05 -17.83
C THR A 33 -2.09 28.56 -16.62
N ARG A 34 -1.18 29.53 -16.81
CA ARG A 34 -0.34 30.03 -15.70
C ARG A 34 -1.12 30.82 -14.63
N LYS A 35 -2.28 31.38 -14.97
CA LYS A 35 -3.08 32.24 -14.09
C LYS A 35 -4.44 31.65 -13.72
N HIS A 36 -4.69 30.39 -14.08
CA HIS A 36 -5.97 29.70 -13.86
C HIS A 36 -7.19 30.49 -14.37
N LEU A 37 -7.08 31.10 -15.56
CA LEU A 37 -8.18 31.83 -16.19
C LEU A 37 -9.00 30.90 -17.10
N PHE A 38 -10.29 31.18 -17.26
CA PHE A 38 -11.17 30.42 -18.16
C PHE A 38 -10.58 30.30 -19.59
N PRO A 39 -10.62 29.12 -20.25
CA PRO A 39 -11.16 27.85 -19.78
C PRO A 39 -10.12 26.89 -19.18
N ALA A 40 -8.92 27.35 -18.80
CA ALA A 40 -7.82 26.46 -18.40
C ALA A 40 -8.18 25.53 -17.21
N PRO A 41 -8.81 25.99 -16.11
CA PRO A 41 -9.21 25.10 -15.03
C PRO A 41 -10.24 24.04 -15.45
N GLN A 42 -11.15 24.38 -16.38
CA GLN A 42 -12.14 23.42 -16.90
C GLN A 42 -11.49 22.37 -17.79
N LEU A 43 -10.48 22.77 -18.58
CA LEU A 43 -9.72 21.86 -19.43
C LEU A 43 -8.80 20.97 -18.61
N GLU A 44 -8.16 21.49 -17.57
CA GLU A 44 -7.38 20.71 -16.59
C GLU A 44 -8.27 19.73 -15.85
N LEU A 45 -9.41 20.17 -15.29
CA LEU A 45 -10.38 19.26 -14.66
C LEU A 45 -10.89 18.20 -15.64
N THR A 46 -11.17 18.57 -16.89
CA THR A 46 -11.62 17.61 -17.91
C THR A 46 -10.51 16.64 -18.27
N TYR A 47 -9.27 17.12 -18.39
CA TYR A 47 -8.11 16.29 -18.65
C TYR A 47 -7.84 15.35 -17.47
N ASP A 48 -7.85 15.84 -16.24
CA ASP A 48 -7.70 15.06 -15.02
C ASP A 48 -8.83 14.08 -14.83
N MET A 49 -10.08 14.45 -15.13
CA MET A 49 -11.19 13.51 -15.19
C MET A 49 -10.93 12.45 -16.27
N LEU A 50 -10.49 12.81 -17.46
CA LEU A 50 -10.20 11.87 -18.55
C LEU A 50 -8.97 10.98 -18.28
N THR A 51 -7.96 11.45 -17.55
CA THR A 51 -6.77 10.67 -17.18
C THR A 51 -7.03 9.83 -15.92
N THR A 52 -7.80 10.31 -14.95
CA THR A 52 -8.25 9.53 -13.79
C THR A 52 -9.29 8.46 -14.20
N LEU A 53 -10.18 8.78 -15.15
CA LEU A 53 -11.01 7.83 -15.89
C LEU A 53 -10.25 7.10 -17.01
N GLY A 54 -8.98 7.43 -17.24
CA GLY A 54 -8.08 6.77 -18.18
C GLY A 54 -7.22 5.71 -17.50
N HIS A 55 -6.83 5.96 -16.23
CA HIS A 55 -6.25 4.98 -15.33
C HIS A 55 -7.27 3.92 -14.90
N ASN A 56 -8.52 4.34 -14.68
CA ASN A 56 -9.66 3.43 -14.69
C ASN A 56 -10.13 3.30 -16.13
N ASP A 57 -9.43 2.54 -16.99
CA ASP A 57 -9.93 2.28 -18.35
C ASP A 57 -11.39 1.79 -18.24
N LEU A 58 -12.34 2.70 -18.51
CA LEU A 58 -13.78 2.47 -18.37
C LEU A 58 -14.27 1.38 -19.32
N THR A 59 -13.42 0.95 -20.27
CA THR A 59 -13.68 -0.16 -21.18
C THR A 59 -13.14 -1.49 -20.65
N SER A 60 -12.23 -1.45 -19.68
CA SER A 60 -11.68 -2.62 -19.01
C SER A 60 -12.52 -3.02 -17.78
N HIS A 61 -12.65 -4.32 -17.58
CA HIS A 61 -13.35 -4.85 -16.41
C HIS A 61 -12.51 -4.57 -15.14
N PRO A 62 -13.10 -4.08 -14.04
CA PRO A 62 -12.36 -3.63 -12.84
C PRO A 62 -11.48 -4.72 -12.22
N ARG A 63 -11.77 -6.00 -12.48
CA ARG A 63 -10.92 -7.14 -12.09
C ARG A 63 -9.47 -7.02 -12.58
N ARG A 64 -9.21 -6.31 -13.69
CA ARG A 64 -7.85 -6.16 -14.22
C ARG A 64 -6.90 -5.48 -13.24
N HIS A 65 -7.42 -4.67 -12.32
CA HIS A 65 -6.63 -4.00 -11.29
C HIS A 65 -6.12 -4.96 -10.20
N HIS A 66 -6.56 -6.22 -10.20
CA HIS A 66 -6.19 -7.25 -9.23
C HIS A 66 -5.38 -8.39 -9.86
N LEU A 67 -5.03 -8.24 -11.15
CA LEU A 67 -4.42 -9.29 -11.95
C LEU A 67 -3.06 -8.82 -12.47
N GLN A 68 -2.04 -9.63 -12.23
CA GLN A 68 -0.70 -9.40 -12.77
C GLN A 68 -0.34 -10.45 -13.82
N PRO A 69 0.57 -10.16 -14.76
CA PRO A 69 0.99 -11.13 -15.76
C PRO A 69 1.61 -12.37 -15.11
N SER A 70 1.14 -13.54 -15.52
CA SER A 70 1.68 -14.82 -15.05
C SER A 70 3.12 -15.00 -15.50
N ARG A 71 3.92 -15.54 -14.58
CA ARG A 71 5.34 -15.87 -14.81
C ARG A 71 5.54 -17.36 -15.10
N GLY A 72 4.44 -18.12 -15.28
CA GLY A 72 4.48 -19.57 -15.54
C GLY A 72 4.96 -20.39 -14.35
N MET A 73 4.62 -19.98 -13.12
CA MET A 73 5.10 -20.61 -11.88
C MET A 73 4.27 -21.82 -11.43
N GLY A 74 3.14 -22.11 -12.10
CA GLY A 74 2.20 -23.17 -11.73
C GLY A 74 0.90 -22.61 -11.18
N ASP A 75 0.12 -23.48 -10.54
CA ASP A 75 -1.19 -23.17 -9.94
C ASP A 75 -1.36 -23.99 -8.65
N GLY A 76 -2.00 -23.41 -7.64
CA GLY A 76 -2.16 -23.99 -6.31
C GLY A 76 -0.81 -24.21 -5.62
N VAL A 77 -0.68 -25.31 -4.88
CA VAL A 77 0.58 -25.66 -4.20
C VAL A 77 1.58 -26.26 -5.18
N THR A 78 2.64 -25.51 -5.46
CA THR A 78 3.70 -25.87 -6.42
C THR A 78 4.90 -26.53 -5.73
N ILE A 79 5.12 -26.21 -4.45
CA ILE A 79 6.14 -26.81 -3.59
C ILE A 79 5.49 -27.19 -2.26
N ASN A 80 5.67 -28.43 -1.81
CA ASN A 80 5.35 -28.84 -0.44
C ASN A 80 6.36 -29.89 0.05
N LYS A 81 7.45 -29.41 0.66
CA LYS A 81 8.44 -30.26 1.35
C LYS A 81 8.07 -30.52 2.81
N ILE A 82 7.13 -29.75 3.37
CA ILE A 82 6.68 -29.84 4.77
C ILE A 82 5.78 -31.09 4.95
N GLY A 83 4.95 -31.38 3.96
CA GLY A 83 3.89 -32.38 4.05
C GLY A 83 2.63 -31.77 4.67
N ASP A 84 1.89 -32.57 5.45
CA ASP A 84 0.78 -32.11 6.28
C ASP A 84 1.24 -32.06 7.73
N ASP A 85 1.44 -30.84 8.25
CA ASP A 85 1.79 -30.54 9.63
C ASP A 85 0.57 -30.10 10.46
N GLY A 86 -0.63 -30.11 9.87
CA GLY A 86 -1.86 -29.60 10.47
C GLY A 86 -1.91 -28.07 10.63
N ALA A 87 -0.90 -27.33 10.13
CA ALA A 87 -0.92 -25.88 10.14
C ALA A 87 -1.89 -25.35 9.06
N LEU A 88 -2.40 -24.15 9.29
CA LEU A 88 -3.23 -23.44 8.33
C LEU A 88 -2.49 -22.18 7.85
N VAL A 89 -2.51 -21.95 6.55
CA VAL A 89 -1.97 -20.74 5.93
C VAL A 89 -3.13 -19.77 5.73
N PHE A 90 -3.05 -18.60 6.35
CA PHE A 90 -3.94 -17.49 6.07
C PHE A 90 -3.46 -16.74 4.84
N MET A 91 -4.38 -16.35 3.96
CA MET A 91 -4.07 -15.53 2.79
C MET A 91 -5.19 -14.53 2.53
N ALA A 92 -4.85 -13.31 2.11
CA ALA A 92 -5.82 -12.34 1.61
C ALA A 92 -5.38 -11.80 0.24
N GLY A 93 -6.35 -11.48 -0.62
CA GLY A 93 -6.08 -11.06 -2.00
C GLY A 93 -7.28 -11.30 -2.91
N PHE A 94 -7.02 -11.35 -4.22
CA PHE A 94 -8.03 -11.54 -5.25
C PHE A 94 -8.07 -13.00 -5.72
N PHE A 95 -9.18 -13.69 -5.44
CA PHE A 95 -9.36 -15.10 -5.78
C PHE A 95 -10.75 -15.36 -6.35
N ASP A 96 -10.87 -16.28 -7.32
CA ASP A 96 -12.15 -16.67 -7.93
C ASP A 96 -13.02 -15.49 -8.42
N ASP A 97 -12.38 -14.46 -8.99
CA ASP A 97 -13.02 -13.22 -9.49
C ASP A 97 -13.64 -12.32 -8.39
N GLU A 98 -13.22 -12.49 -7.13
CA GLU A 98 -13.61 -11.64 -6.01
C GLU A 98 -12.47 -11.41 -4.99
N ASN A 99 -12.61 -10.39 -4.16
CA ASN A 99 -11.71 -10.15 -3.04
C ASN A 99 -12.04 -11.10 -1.88
N GLN A 100 -11.04 -11.84 -1.37
CA GLN A 100 -11.24 -12.86 -0.34
C GLN A 100 -10.12 -12.89 0.70
N ALA A 101 -10.47 -13.39 1.88
CA ALA A 101 -9.52 -13.99 2.82
C ALA A 101 -9.77 -15.49 2.89
N ARG A 102 -8.71 -16.30 3.04
CA ARG A 102 -8.75 -17.76 3.04
C ARG A 102 -7.89 -18.33 4.15
N LEU A 103 -8.35 -19.44 4.74
CA LEU A 103 -7.50 -20.39 5.46
C LEU A 103 -7.35 -21.64 4.60
N VAL A 104 -6.12 -22.05 4.32
CA VAL A 104 -5.82 -23.20 3.47
C VAL A 104 -4.93 -24.21 4.19
N HIS A 105 -5.11 -25.48 3.87
CA HIS A 105 -4.19 -26.55 4.25
C HIS A 105 -2.93 -26.53 3.38
N ARG A 106 -1.90 -27.25 3.83
CA ARG A 106 -0.61 -27.37 3.12
C ARG A 106 -0.69 -27.96 1.72
N ASP A 107 -1.76 -28.69 1.42
CA ASP A 107 -2.03 -29.25 0.09
C ASP A 107 -2.86 -28.31 -0.81
N GLY A 108 -3.22 -27.13 -0.32
CA GLY A 108 -3.96 -26.11 -1.06
C GLY A 108 -5.47 -26.19 -0.88
N HIS A 109 -6.01 -27.19 -0.17
CA HIS A 109 -7.45 -27.24 0.09
C HIS A 109 -7.87 -26.07 0.98
N VAL A 110 -8.87 -25.32 0.52
CA VAL A 110 -9.46 -24.21 1.27
C VAL A 110 -10.28 -24.78 2.43
N MET A 111 -9.80 -24.57 3.65
CA MET A 111 -10.56 -24.88 4.87
C MET A 111 -11.68 -23.86 5.06
N ARG A 112 -11.38 -22.58 4.83
CA ARG A 112 -12.33 -21.49 5.04
C ARG A 112 -12.09 -20.34 4.07
N LYS A 113 -13.17 -19.65 3.69
CA LYS A 113 -13.13 -18.39 2.96
C LYS A 113 -14.06 -17.35 3.58
N TRP A 114 -13.69 -16.08 3.42
CA TRP A 114 -14.50 -14.90 3.71
C TRP A 114 -14.53 -14.02 2.46
N THR A 115 -15.73 -13.69 1.99
CA THR A 115 -15.92 -12.72 0.91
C THR A 115 -15.72 -11.31 1.45
N LEU A 116 -14.89 -10.51 0.78
CA LEU A 116 -14.56 -9.16 1.19
C LEU A 116 -15.29 -8.15 0.30
N ASP A 117 -16.61 -8.04 0.44
CA ASP A 117 -17.45 -7.13 -0.34
C ASP A 117 -17.70 -5.77 0.36
N TYR A 118 -17.18 -4.69 -0.22
CA TYR A 118 -17.25 -3.34 0.37
C TYR A 118 -18.69 -2.86 0.61
N PHE A 119 -19.61 -3.14 -0.31
CA PHE A 119 -20.98 -2.64 -0.21
C PHE A 119 -21.83 -3.41 0.80
N THR A 120 -21.52 -4.68 1.02
CA THR A 120 -22.10 -5.51 2.08
C THR A 120 -21.64 -5.03 3.44
N HIS A 121 -20.36 -4.71 3.59
CA HIS A 121 -19.79 -4.27 4.87
C HIS A 121 -20.12 -2.81 5.21
N PHE A 122 -20.24 -1.94 4.20
CA PHE A 122 -20.65 -0.55 4.35
C PHE A 122 -21.95 -0.29 3.56
N PRO A 123 -23.13 -0.72 4.04
CA PRO A 123 -24.37 -0.63 3.27
C PRO A 123 -24.93 0.79 3.17
N ASP A 124 -24.67 1.68 4.14
CA ASP A 124 -25.16 3.07 4.09
C ASP A 124 -24.25 3.97 3.25
N ALA A 125 -24.73 4.37 2.08
CA ALA A 125 -23.99 5.23 1.17
C ALA A 125 -23.64 6.61 1.76
N ARG A 126 -24.34 7.08 2.79
CA ARG A 126 -24.10 8.40 3.41
C ARG A 126 -22.90 8.41 4.34
N THR A 127 -22.52 7.24 4.85
CA THR A 127 -21.40 7.09 5.78
C THR A 127 -20.15 6.56 5.10
N ARG A 128 -20.24 6.10 3.84
CA ARG A 128 -19.08 5.61 3.08
C ARG A 128 -18.05 6.70 2.86
N VAL A 129 -16.81 6.37 3.19
CA VAL A 129 -15.63 7.19 2.93
C VAL A 129 -15.23 7.19 1.44
N CYS A 130 -15.59 6.14 0.70
CA CYS A 130 -15.27 5.98 -0.72
C CYS A 130 -16.53 5.87 -1.59
N ALA A 131 -16.52 6.58 -2.72
CA ALA A 131 -17.52 6.47 -3.77
C ALA A 131 -17.03 5.50 -4.84
N LEU A 132 -17.28 4.21 -4.64
CA LEU A 132 -16.84 3.14 -5.55
C LEU A 132 -17.93 2.79 -6.58
N ALA A 133 -17.51 2.38 -7.77
CA ALA A 133 -18.42 1.88 -8.81
C ALA A 133 -18.78 0.40 -8.59
N SER A 134 -17.83 -0.41 -8.13
CA SER A 134 -17.99 -1.83 -7.80
C SER A 134 -17.14 -2.21 -6.58
N ALA A 135 -17.39 -3.37 -5.96
CA ALA A 135 -16.56 -3.87 -4.86
C ALA A 135 -15.14 -4.26 -5.30
N LEU A 136 -14.91 -4.38 -6.62
CA LEU A 136 -13.59 -4.60 -7.22
C LEU A 136 -12.82 -3.30 -7.47
N ASN A 137 -13.39 -2.13 -7.17
CA ASN A 137 -12.67 -0.85 -7.26
C ASN A 137 -11.95 -0.49 -5.95
N VAL A 138 -11.66 -1.48 -5.12
CA VAL A 138 -10.89 -1.33 -3.88
C VAL A 138 -10.17 -2.64 -3.56
N ASP A 139 -8.93 -2.50 -3.09
CA ASP A 139 -8.09 -3.63 -2.68
C ASP A 139 -8.15 -3.82 -1.16
N GLN A 140 -7.68 -4.97 -0.70
CA GLN A 140 -7.46 -5.22 0.71
C GLN A 140 -5.98 -5.20 1.00
N HIS A 141 -5.58 -4.45 2.02
CA HIS A 141 -4.16 -4.30 2.35
C HIS A 141 -4.00 -4.13 3.85
N GLY A 142 -3.35 -5.11 4.46
CA GLY A 142 -3.38 -5.28 5.91
C GLY A 142 -4.59 -6.11 6.26
N ALA A 143 -4.37 -7.39 6.47
CA ALA A 143 -5.36 -8.36 6.89
C ALA A 143 -4.70 -9.35 7.85
N LEU A 144 -5.46 -9.80 8.85
CA LEU A 144 -5.04 -10.85 9.77
C LEU A 144 -6.24 -11.70 10.17
N VAL A 145 -5.95 -12.89 10.68
CA VAL A 145 -6.92 -13.74 11.38
C VAL A 145 -6.49 -13.88 12.84
N THR A 146 -7.46 -13.76 13.75
CA THR A 146 -7.22 -13.86 15.20
C THR A 146 -7.28 -15.32 15.67
N PRO A 147 -6.82 -15.63 16.91
CA PRO A 147 -7.03 -16.95 17.51
C PRO A 147 -8.51 -17.35 17.63
N LYS A 148 -9.41 -16.36 17.69
CA LYS A 148 -10.86 -16.57 17.71
C LYS A 148 -11.46 -16.84 16.33
N GLY A 149 -10.63 -16.87 15.28
CA GLY A 149 -11.06 -17.07 13.89
C GLY A 149 -11.75 -15.85 13.27
N GLU A 150 -11.68 -14.70 13.94
CA GLU A 150 -12.17 -13.41 13.42
C GLU A 150 -11.16 -12.86 12.42
N VAL A 151 -11.62 -12.30 11.30
CA VAL A 151 -10.75 -11.66 10.29
C VAL A 151 -10.86 -10.15 10.43
N VAL A 152 -9.73 -9.47 10.50
CA VAL A 152 -9.68 -8.00 10.52
C VAL A 152 -8.84 -7.50 9.37
N PHE A 153 -9.36 -6.55 8.60
CA PHE A 153 -8.69 -6.09 7.39
C PHE A 153 -9.09 -4.66 7.00
N ASN A 154 -8.22 -3.99 6.24
CA ASN A 154 -8.55 -2.71 5.61
C ASN A 154 -9.03 -2.92 4.17
N TYR A 155 -10.05 -2.14 3.79
CA TYR A 155 -10.21 -1.68 2.42
C TYR A 155 -9.34 -0.45 2.23
N GLU A 156 -8.41 -0.52 1.29
CA GLU A 156 -7.39 0.49 1.08
C GLU A 156 -7.99 1.91 0.96
N TYR A 157 -7.73 2.76 1.97
CA TYR A 157 -8.26 4.13 2.17
C TYR A 157 -9.78 4.28 2.32
N CYS A 158 -10.51 3.18 2.52
CA CYS A 158 -11.97 3.15 2.47
C CYS A 158 -12.66 2.59 3.73
N GLY A 159 -11.91 1.99 4.66
CA GLY A 159 -12.41 1.57 5.97
C GLY A 159 -11.78 0.27 6.45
N THR A 160 -11.97 -0.04 7.73
CA THR A 160 -11.53 -1.30 8.36
C THR A 160 -12.75 -2.09 8.79
N VAL A 161 -12.69 -3.41 8.64
CA VAL A 161 -13.79 -4.31 9.02
C VAL A 161 -13.25 -5.46 9.85
N LYS A 162 -14.01 -5.84 10.88
CA LYS A 162 -13.84 -7.10 11.59
C LYS A 162 -15.02 -8.02 11.29
N LEU A 163 -14.71 -9.22 10.82
CA LEU A 163 -15.67 -10.28 10.55
C LEU A 163 -15.56 -11.38 11.60
N SER A 164 -16.69 -11.97 11.96
CA SER A 164 -16.74 -13.18 12.76
C SER A 164 -16.16 -14.37 11.99
N PRO A 165 -15.91 -15.51 12.66
CA PRO A 165 -15.51 -16.73 11.97
C PRO A 165 -16.50 -17.18 10.89
N CYS A 166 -17.76 -16.75 10.99
CA CYS A 166 -18.78 -17.07 10.00
C CYS A 166 -18.93 -16.05 8.85
N GLY A 167 -18.19 -14.93 8.89
CA GLY A 167 -18.27 -13.88 7.87
C GLY A 167 -19.31 -12.79 8.15
N GLU A 168 -19.94 -12.80 9.32
CA GLU A 168 -20.81 -11.71 9.75
C GLU A 168 -19.97 -10.51 10.22
N VAL A 169 -20.39 -9.28 9.87
CA VAL A 169 -19.72 -8.05 10.34
C VAL A 169 -19.89 -7.91 11.85
N VAL A 170 -18.78 -7.92 12.58
CA VAL A 170 -18.73 -7.63 14.01
C VAL A 170 -18.73 -6.11 14.22
N TRP A 171 -17.86 -5.41 13.49
CA TRP A 171 -17.86 -3.95 13.39
C TRP A 171 -17.23 -3.50 12.07
N ALA A 172 -17.53 -2.26 11.67
CA ALA A 172 -16.98 -1.60 10.51
C ALA A 172 -16.62 -0.15 10.85
N LEU A 173 -15.35 0.20 10.68
CA LEU A 173 -14.82 1.55 10.90
C LEU A 173 -14.76 2.28 9.56
N SER A 174 -15.59 3.31 9.39
CA SER A 174 -15.65 4.09 8.16
C SER A 174 -14.67 5.26 8.22
N GLU A 175 -13.38 4.94 8.14
CA GLU A 175 -12.27 5.89 8.10
C GLU A 175 -11.33 5.59 6.93
N ARG A 176 -10.40 6.50 6.63
CA ARG A 176 -9.40 6.29 5.57
C ARG A 176 -8.22 5.44 6.02
N THR A 177 -8.49 4.25 6.52
CA THR A 177 -7.47 3.29 6.96
C THR A 177 -6.82 2.58 5.78
N HIS A 178 -5.56 2.17 5.90
CA HIS A 178 -4.80 1.61 4.76
C HIS A 178 -3.63 0.73 5.19
N HIS A 179 -3.14 -0.09 4.24
CA HIS A 179 -1.89 -0.87 4.25
C HIS A 179 -1.66 -1.91 5.36
N SER A 180 -1.77 -1.50 6.63
CA SER A 180 -1.25 -2.25 7.77
C SER A 180 -2.28 -2.28 8.88
N ILE A 181 -2.42 -3.46 9.49
CA ILE A 181 -3.13 -3.68 10.74
C ILE A 181 -2.38 -4.76 11.51
N VAL A 182 -2.07 -4.50 12.78
CA VAL A 182 -1.38 -5.44 13.66
C VAL A 182 -2.05 -5.47 15.03
N PRO A 183 -2.09 -6.62 15.73
CA PRO A 183 -2.61 -6.67 17.09
C PRO A 183 -1.76 -5.81 18.02
N ALA A 184 -2.40 -5.05 18.89
CA ALA A 184 -1.72 -4.27 19.91
C ALA A 184 -1.54 -5.09 21.21
N SER A 185 -0.38 -5.03 21.86
CA SER A 185 -0.13 -5.78 23.11
C SER A 185 -1.07 -5.37 24.25
N GLY A 186 -1.53 -4.12 24.23
CA GLY A 186 -2.53 -3.57 25.14
C GLY A 186 -3.99 -3.93 24.79
N GLY A 187 -4.21 -4.78 23.78
CA GLY A 187 -5.53 -5.07 23.21
C GLY A 187 -5.91 -4.12 22.08
N GLY A 188 -6.77 -4.58 21.17
CA GLY A 188 -7.11 -3.84 19.96
C GLY A 188 -6.02 -3.93 18.90
N TYR A 189 -5.89 -2.89 18.08
CA TYR A 189 -5.03 -2.91 16.90
C TYR A 189 -4.32 -1.58 16.69
N TRP A 190 -3.09 -1.66 16.18
CA TRP A 190 -2.43 -0.55 15.49
C TRP A 190 -2.67 -0.68 13.99
N LEU A 191 -2.95 0.44 13.33
CA LEU A 191 -3.13 0.52 11.89
C LEU A 191 -2.75 1.90 11.38
N LEU A 192 -2.70 2.07 10.06
CA LEU A 192 -2.47 3.37 9.43
C LEU A 192 -3.79 4.01 8.99
N GLY A 193 -3.86 5.33 9.13
CA GLY A 193 -4.96 6.18 8.69
C GLY A 193 -4.49 7.31 7.79
N ARG A 194 -5.43 8.02 7.15
CA ARG A 194 -5.10 9.15 6.27
C ARG A 194 -6.09 10.28 6.40
N GLN A 195 -5.60 11.42 6.85
CA GLN A 195 -6.33 12.68 6.81
C GLN A 195 -6.19 13.34 5.44
N ARG A 196 -7.26 13.97 4.94
CA ARG A 196 -7.25 14.78 3.73
C ARG A 196 -7.77 16.18 4.02
N TRP A 197 -7.05 17.19 3.57
CA TRP A 197 -7.41 18.59 3.79
C TRP A 197 -6.83 19.47 2.69
N LEU A 198 -7.50 20.57 2.37
CA LEU A 198 -6.97 21.54 1.42
C LEU A 198 -5.91 22.42 2.11
N ASP A 199 -4.79 22.67 1.45
CA ASP A 199 -3.75 23.55 1.96
C ASP A 199 -4.26 24.98 2.25
N SER A 200 -5.29 25.43 1.52
CA SER A 200 -5.98 26.69 1.73
C SER A 200 -6.77 26.77 3.04
N ASP A 201 -7.25 25.64 3.55
CA ASP A 201 -8.06 25.58 4.77
C ASP A 201 -7.19 25.56 6.04
N ALA A 202 -5.95 25.06 5.91
CA ALA A 202 -5.03 24.91 7.03
C ALA A 202 -3.58 25.27 6.66
N PRO A 203 -3.29 26.52 6.24
CA PRO A 203 -2.00 26.91 5.67
C PRO A 203 -0.81 26.79 6.65
N ASP A 204 -1.08 26.81 7.95
CA ASP A 204 -0.07 26.69 9.01
C ASP A 204 0.07 25.25 9.56
N ARG A 205 -0.70 24.28 9.04
CA ARG A 205 -0.75 22.91 9.59
C ARG A 205 0.57 22.14 9.40
N MET A 206 1.15 22.24 8.20
CA MET A 206 2.37 21.51 7.83
C MET A 206 3.25 22.27 6.83
N PRO A 207 3.86 23.42 7.20
CA PRO A 207 4.83 24.08 6.32
C PRO A 207 6.05 23.19 6.02
N PRO A 208 6.66 23.25 4.81
CA PRO A 208 6.28 24.12 3.69
C PRO A 208 5.11 23.57 2.85
N PHE A 209 4.66 22.34 3.09
CA PHE A 209 3.63 21.65 2.28
C PHE A 209 2.28 22.36 2.30
N SER A 210 1.89 22.97 3.42
CA SER A 210 0.65 23.75 3.53
C SER A 210 0.79 25.23 3.19
N ALA A 211 2.03 25.74 2.99
CA ALA A 211 2.29 27.18 3.04
C ALA A 211 1.87 27.94 1.77
N SER A 212 1.53 27.24 0.68
CA SER A 212 1.21 27.89 -0.60
C SER A 212 -0.23 28.42 -0.70
N ALA A 213 -1.15 27.82 0.07
CA ALA A 213 -2.59 28.05 -0.01
C ALA A 213 -3.13 28.01 -1.46
N SER A 214 -2.64 27.05 -2.25
CA SER A 214 -2.93 26.90 -3.68
C SER A 214 -4.26 26.19 -3.97
N GLY A 215 -4.90 25.62 -2.95
CA GLY A 215 -6.08 24.77 -3.07
C GLY A 215 -5.72 23.29 -3.32
N LEU A 216 -4.48 22.88 -3.07
CA LEU A 216 -4.04 21.49 -3.22
C LEU A 216 -4.60 20.64 -2.07
N GLU A 217 -5.18 19.48 -2.39
CA GLU A 217 -5.55 18.48 -1.37
C GLU A 217 -4.28 17.78 -0.87
N ILE A 218 -4.01 17.90 0.43
CA ILE A 218 -2.90 17.23 1.11
C ILE A 218 -3.40 15.94 1.77
N LYS A 219 -2.65 14.86 1.58
CA LYS A 219 -2.82 13.54 2.18
C LYS A 219 -1.77 13.37 3.27
N GLU A 220 -2.24 13.35 4.51
CA GLU A 220 -1.42 13.25 5.71
C GLU A 220 -1.66 11.90 6.38
N ASP A 221 -0.64 11.06 6.40
CA ASP A 221 -0.73 9.74 7.02
C ASP A 221 -0.62 9.81 8.54
N THR A 222 -1.40 8.96 9.20
CA THR A 222 -1.52 8.88 10.64
C THR A 222 -1.33 7.45 11.13
N ILE A 223 -0.87 7.31 12.38
CA ILE A 223 -0.93 6.06 13.14
C ILE A 223 -2.21 6.09 13.95
N LEU A 224 -2.99 5.03 13.87
CA LEU A 224 -4.23 4.83 14.62
C LEU A 224 -4.06 3.71 15.64
N LYS A 225 -4.58 3.94 16.84
CA LYS A 225 -4.91 2.87 17.78
C LYS A 225 -6.41 2.71 17.84
N ILE A 226 -6.90 1.49 17.64
CA ILE A 226 -8.31 1.16 17.79
C ILE A 226 -8.50 0.08 18.85
N SER A 227 -9.62 0.13 19.56
CA SER A 227 -10.01 -0.90 20.52
C SER A 227 -10.48 -2.18 19.82
N GLU A 228 -10.64 -3.28 20.58
CA GLU A 228 -11.27 -4.52 20.08
C GLU A 228 -12.68 -4.31 19.51
N ALA A 229 -13.37 -3.25 19.92
CA ALA A 229 -14.70 -2.88 19.46
C ALA A 229 -14.68 -1.99 18.19
N GLY A 230 -13.51 -1.66 17.66
CA GLY A 230 -13.37 -0.81 16.47
C GLY A 230 -13.49 0.69 16.76
N GLU A 231 -13.33 1.11 18.01
CA GLU A 231 -13.36 2.53 18.39
C GLU A 231 -11.95 3.13 18.31
N ILE A 232 -11.81 4.32 17.72
CA ILE A 232 -10.53 5.03 17.67
C ILE A 232 -10.18 5.55 19.07
N GLU A 233 -9.07 5.06 19.61
CA GLU A 233 -8.52 5.50 20.90
C GLU A 233 -7.49 6.61 20.72
N GLN A 234 -6.77 6.58 19.60
CA GLN A 234 -5.67 7.50 19.32
C GLN A 234 -5.45 7.66 17.82
N GLU A 235 -5.13 8.88 17.40
CA GLU A 235 -4.69 9.18 16.04
C GLU A 235 -3.53 10.19 16.08
N VAL A 236 -2.40 9.88 15.46
CA VAL A 236 -1.21 10.73 15.47
C VAL A 236 -0.61 10.87 14.06
N SER A 237 -0.33 12.11 13.66
CA SER A 237 0.27 12.44 12.37
C SER A 237 1.74 12.04 12.28
N ILE A 238 2.07 11.21 11.29
CA ILE A 238 3.44 10.77 11.01
C ILE A 238 4.33 11.94 10.57
N PRO A 239 3.92 12.82 9.63
CA PRO A 239 4.71 14.00 9.29
C PRO A 239 4.95 14.94 10.47
N LYS A 240 3.96 15.05 11.39
CA LYS A 240 4.13 15.83 12.62
C LYS A 240 5.17 15.22 13.55
N ILE A 241 5.20 13.90 13.72
CA ILE A 241 6.26 13.21 14.49
C ILE A 241 7.64 13.58 13.95
N LEU A 242 7.85 13.48 12.64
CA LEU A 242 9.11 13.83 12.01
C LEU A 242 9.48 15.30 12.25
N ARG A 243 8.53 16.23 12.10
CA ARG A 243 8.77 17.65 12.37
C ARG A 243 9.12 17.93 13.82
N ASP A 244 8.34 17.39 14.75
CA ASP A 244 8.56 17.62 16.19
C ASP A 244 9.91 17.01 16.64
N ALA A 245 10.39 15.97 15.95
CA ALA A 245 11.73 15.38 16.13
C ALA A 245 12.86 16.11 15.39
N HIS A 246 12.60 17.27 14.76
CA HIS A 246 13.57 18.03 13.94
C HIS A 246 14.12 17.26 12.72
N LEU A 247 13.29 16.38 12.15
CA LEU A 247 13.60 15.56 10.97
C LEU A 247 12.92 16.08 9.68
N GLU A 248 12.55 17.36 9.63
CA GLU A 248 11.87 17.98 8.47
C GLU A 248 12.69 17.85 7.18
N ALA A 249 14.03 17.79 7.30
CA ALA A 249 14.91 17.57 6.16
C ALA A 249 14.54 16.28 5.40
N LEU A 250 14.16 15.20 6.10
CA LEU A 250 13.74 13.93 5.50
C LEU A 250 12.45 14.07 4.70
N LEU A 251 11.50 14.90 5.14
CA LEU A 251 10.24 15.16 4.43
C LEU A 251 10.48 15.84 3.07
N THR A 252 11.59 16.59 2.95
CA THR A 252 11.96 17.36 1.75
C THR A 252 13.04 16.71 0.89
N ALA A 253 13.69 15.65 1.38
CA ALA A 253 14.81 14.98 0.70
C ALA A 253 14.35 13.97 -0.37
N ASN A 254 13.38 14.35 -1.20
CA ASN A 254 12.73 13.48 -2.19
C ASN A 254 12.80 14.02 -3.63
N GLY A 255 13.52 15.13 -3.85
CA GLY A 255 13.70 15.73 -5.18
C GLY A 255 12.53 16.58 -5.68
N ALA A 256 11.50 16.79 -4.86
CA ALA A 256 10.41 17.73 -5.19
C ALA A 256 10.91 19.19 -5.20
N ASP A 257 10.39 19.99 -6.12
CA ASP A 257 10.60 21.44 -6.11
C ASP A 257 9.63 22.09 -5.11
N PHE A 258 10.16 22.87 -4.18
CA PHE A 258 9.38 23.59 -3.17
C PHE A 258 9.38 25.08 -3.51
N SER A 259 8.46 25.48 -4.38
CA SER A 259 8.28 26.88 -4.76
C SER A 259 6.92 27.42 -4.29
N ARG A 260 6.83 28.73 -4.08
CA ARG A 260 5.55 29.40 -3.73
C ARG A 260 4.43 29.18 -4.76
N HIS A 261 4.74 28.65 -5.94
CA HIS A 261 3.79 28.48 -7.05
C HIS A 261 3.64 27.02 -7.49
N ALA A 262 4.27 26.06 -6.79
CA ALA A 262 4.17 24.63 -7.07
C ALA A 262 4.66 23.83 -5.85
N PRO A 263 3.78 23.46 -4.92
CA PRO A 263 4.04 22.29 -4.08
C PRO A 263 3.75 21.04 -4.92
N ASP A 264 4.81 20.36 -5.36
CA ASP A 264 4.70 19.17 -6.23
C ASP A 264 4.31 17.88 -5.48
N ARG A 265 3.76 17.98 -4.26
CA ARG A 265 3.42 16.79 -3.46
C ARG A 265 2.16 16.93 -2.65
N ASP A 266 1.15 16.14 -3.02
CA ASP A 266 -0.11 15.97 -2.30
C ASP A 266 0.02 14.93 -1.18
N GLU A 267 0.81 13.85 -1.37
CA GLU A 267 1.03 12.80 -0.37
C GLU A 267 2.33 12.95 0.39
N LEU A 268 2.29 13.18 1.72
CA LEU A 268 3.49 13.64 2.44
C LEU A 268 4.54 12.57 2.75
N VAL A 269 4.15 11.32 2.99
CA VAL A 269 5.10 10.26 3.43
C VAL A 269 4.86 8.89 2.79
N HIS A 270 3.61 8.56 2.44
CA HIS A 270 3.22 7.22 1.97
C HIS A 270 3.68 6.13 2.95
N SER A 271 3.11 6.17 4.15
CA SER A 271 3.34 5.14 5.16
C SER A 271 2.64 3.83 4.77
N ASN A 272 3.32 2.70 4.99
CA ASN A 272 2.84 1.39 4.56
C ASN A 272 2.96 0.29 5.61
N LYS A 273 3.56 0.57 6.77
CA LYS A 273 3.59 -0.34 7.92
C LYS A 273 3.56 0.44 9.21
N VAL A 274 2.77 -0.06 10.17
CA VAL A 274 3.02 0.12 11.61
C VAL A 274 3.10 -1.26 12.25
N GLY A 275 4.14 -1.51 13.05
CA GLY A 275 4.36 -2.75 13.79
C GLY A 275 4.72 -2.44 15.24
N GLU A 276 4.25 -3.24 16.19
CA GLU A 276 4.59 -3.06 17.61
C GLU A 276 5.71 -4.00 18.02
N LEU A 277 6.70 -3.54 18.78
CA LEU A 277 7.77 -4.37 19.34
C LEU A 277 7.19 -5.31 20.41
N PRO A 278 7.07 -6.63 20.14
CA PRO A 278 6.50 -7.54 21.11
C PRO A 278 7.45 -7.72 22.30
N ALA A 279 6.86 -7.96 23.48
CA ALA A 279 7.61 -8.19 24.72
C ALA A 279 8.65 -9.32 24.60
N ALA A 280 8.35 -10.33 23.77
CA ALA A 280 9.24 -11.46 23.51
C ALA A 280 10.56 -11.06 22.84
N TYR A 281 10.58 -9.97 22.06
CA TYR A 281 11.77 -9.53 21.31
C TYR A 281 12.47 -8.34 21.98
N ALA A 282 11.79 -7.60 22.86
CA ALA A 282 12.31 -6.37 23.44
C ALA A 282 13.70 -6.51 24.11
N ALA A 283 13.99 -7.65 24.75
CA ALA A 283 15.29 -7.89 25.38
C ALA A 283 16.48 -7.89 24.39
N ALA A 284 16.24 -8.11 23.10
CA ALA A 284 17.25 -8.08 22.05
C ALA A 284 17.51 -6.67 21.50
N PHE A 285 16.67 -5.68 21.83
CA PHE A 285 16.77 -4.29 21.38
C PHE A 285 17.10 -3.37 22.56
N PRO A 286 18.37 -3.21 22.97
CA PRO A 286 18.74 -2.40 24.14
C PRO A 286 18.39 -0.91 24.04
N GLN A 287 18.10 -0.41 22.84
CA GLN A 287 17.70 0.97 22.56
C GLN A 287 16.17 1.18 22.52
N PHE A 288 15.38 0.11 22.56
CA PHE A 288 13.92 0.15 22.44
C PHE A 288 13.26 -0.48 23.66
N GLU A 289 11.96 -0.28 23.79
CA GLU A 289 11.11 -0.80 24.85
C GLU A 289 9.94 -1.58 24.26
N THR A 290 9.40 -2.53 25.03
CA THR A 290 8.17 -3.24 24.64
C THR A 290 7.08 -2.23 24.31
N GLY A 291 6.43 -2.40 23.16
CA GLY A 291 5.39 -1.50 22.70
C GLY A 291 5.85 -0.40 21.74
N ASP A 292 7.16 -0.20 21.56
CA ASP A 292 7.66 0.76 20.57
C ASP A 292 7.16 0.42 19.16
N LEU A 293 6.82 1.45 18.38
CA LEU A 293 6.22 1.29 17.06
C LEU A 293 7.25 1.46 15.96
N LEU A 294 7.35 0.45 15.11
CA LEU A 294 8.10 0.44 13.86
C LEU A 294 7.22 0.96 12.73
N VAL A 295 7.67 2.01 12.04
CA VAL A 295 6.90 2.70 11.02
C VAL A 295 7.71 2.76 9.72
N SER A 296 7.08 2.39 8.61
CA SER A 296 7.69 2.44 7.27
C SER A 296 7.03 3.51 6.40
N MET A 297 7.85 4.28 5.70
CA MET A 297 7.46 5.33 4.76
C MET A 297 8.14 5.09 3.41
N ARG A 298 7.36 4.59 2.46
CA ARG A 298 7.81 4.09 1.17
C ARG A 298 8.45 5.17 0.30
N ASP A 299 7.84 6.35 0.24
CA ASP A 299 8.31 7.42 -0.64
C ASP A 299 9.60 8.08 -0.15
N LEU A 300 9.88 7.96 1.15
CA LEU A 300 11.09 8.49 1.77
C LEU A 300 12.20 7.44 1.88
N ASN A 301 11.93 6.19 1.47
CA ASN A 301 12.78 5.04 1.76
C ASN A 301 13.17 4.95 3.25
N LEU A 302 12.26 5.36 4.14
CA LEU A 302 12.55 5.62 5.56
C LEU A 302 11.82 4.62 6.44
N VAL A 303 12.54 4.08 7.41
CA VAL A 303 11.98 3.30 8.52
C VAL A 303 12.36 3.99 9.82
N MET A 304 11.45 4.04 10.79
CA MET A 304 11.69 4.62 12.10
C MET A 304 11.07 3.79 13.22
N VAL A 305 11.59 3.95 14.43
CA VAL A 305 11.02 3.43 15.67
C VAL A 305 10.64 4.60 16.55
N VAL A 306 9.40 4.60 17.05
CA VAL A 306 8.83 5.69 17.85
C VAL A 306 8.23 5.15 19.14
N ASP A 307 8.31 5.95 20.20
CA ASP A 307 7.62 5.69 21.45
C ASP A 307 6.11 6.01 21.31
N PRO A 308 5.17 5.08 21.59
CA PRO A 308 3.73 5.33 21.38
C PRO A 308 3.09 6.25 22.43
N VAL A 309 3.83 6.66 23.46
CA VAL A 309 3.33 7.53 24.55
C VAL A 309 3.84 8.96 24.34
N SER A 310 5.15 9.16 24.24
CA SER A 310 5.75 10.48 24.03
C SER A 310 5.81 10.89 22.56
N TRP A 311 5.74 9.92 21.64
CA TRP A 311 5.95 10.11 20.20
C TRP A 311 7.36 10.57 19.83
N ASP A 312 8.32 10.31 20.72
CA ASP A 312 9.73 10.55 20.44
C ASP A 312 10.24 9.51 19.41
N VAL A 313 11.01 9.99 18.42
CA VAL A 313 11.71 9.12 17.48
C VAL A 313 12.94 8.54 18.17
N LYS A 314 12.92 7.24 18.47
CA LYS A 314 14.02 6.51 19.14
C LYS A 314 15.11 6.10 18.15
N TRP A 315 14.74 5.82 16.90
CA TRP A 315 15.66 5.45 15.82
C TRP A 315 15.05 5.72 14.46
N HIS A 316 15.87 6.02 13.45
CA HIS A 316 15.43 6.07 12.06
C HIS A 316 16.58 5.79 11.10
N GLN A 317 16.26 5.27 9.92
CA GLN A 317 17.24 5.05 8.86
C GLN A 317 16.59 5.14 7.48
N THR A 318 17.31 5.77 6.54
CA THR A 318 16.97 5.78 5.12
C THR A 318 17.83 4.78 4.38
N GLY A 319 17.20 3.80 3.73
CA GLY A 319 17.90 2.80 2.93
C GLY A 319 18.91 1.92 3.72
N PRO A 320 19.65 1.03 3.04
CA PRO A 320 19.87 0.97 1.59
C PRO A 320 18.75 0.30 0.79
N TRP A 321 17.63 -0.05 1.43
CA TRP A 321 16.40 -0.44 0.75
C TRP A 321 15.79 0.71 -0.08
N LEU A 322 14.96 0.33 -1.05
CA LEU A 322 14.27 1.24 -1.96
C LEU A 322 12.79 0.83 -2.03
N ARG A 323 11.92 1.80 -1.77
CA ARG A 323 10.46 1.68 -1.84
C ARG A 323 9.90 0.53 -1.01
N GLN A 324 10.57 0.23 0.10
CA GLN A 324 10.36 -0.92 0.97
C GLN A 324 8.95 -0.99 1.54
N HIS A 325 8.56 -2.21 1.92
CA HIS A 325 7.38 -2.53 2.70
C HIS A 325 7.74 -3.33 3.95
N ASP A 326 6.74 -3.46 4.81
CA ASP A 326 6.64 -4.49 5.83
C ASP A 326 7.91 -4.75 6.66
N PRO A 327 8.53 -3.72 7.28
CA PRO A 327 9.58 -4.00 8.24
C PRO A 327 9.03 -4.71 9.48
N GLU A 328 9.82 -5.63 10.02
CA GLU A 328 9.45 -6.48 11.16
C GLU A 328 10.58 -6.56 12.19
N PHE A 329 10.23 -6.49 13.47
CA PHE A 329 11.17 -6.76 14.56
C PHE A 329 11.50 -8.25 14.62
N ARG A 330 12.78 -8.58 14.77
CA ARG A 330 13.27 -9.97 14.85
C ARG A 330 13.71 -10.34 16.26
N PRO A 331 13.66 -11.63 16.63
CA PRO A 331 14.13 -12.11 17.92
C PRO A 331 15.64 -11.94 18.14
N ASP A 332 16.42 -11.71 17.07
CA ASP A 332 17.87 -11.48 17.12
C ASP A 332 18.27 -10.01 17.29
N GLY A 333 17.31 -9.10 17.53
CA GLY A 333 17.59 -7.67 17.74
C GLY A 333 17.77 -6.86 16.46
N ARG A 334 17.43 -7.44 15.30
CA ARG A 334 17.48 -6.79 13.99
C ARG A 334 16.08 -6.48 13.45
N ILE A 335 16.00 -5.58 12.49
CA ILE A 335 14.76 -5.25 11.79
C ILE A 335 14.84 -5.82 10.38
N SER A 336 14.01 -6.80 10.05
CA SER A 336 13.86 -7.27 8.66
C SER A 336 13.03 -6.31 7.83
N ILE A 337 13.27 -6.24 6.52
CA ILE A 337 12.66 -5.28 5.61
C ILE A 337 12.36 -5.96 4.28
N PHE A 338 11.11 -5.89 3.82
CA PHE A 338 10.74 -6.29 2.46
C PHE A 338 11.17 -5.19 1.50
N ASN A 339 12.30 -5.37 0.83
CA ASN A 339 12.87 -4.36 -0.06
C ASN A 339 12.44 -4.61 -1.50
N ASN A 340 11.42 -3.87 -1.94
CA ASN A 340 10.89 -3.92 -3.31
C ASN A 340 12.00 -3.75 -4.35
N ASN A 341 12.93 -2.82 -4.10
CA ASN A 341 14.15 -2.61 -4.90
C ASN A 341 13.88 -2.23 -6.37
N VAL A 342 12.67 -1.78 -6.67
CA VAL A 342 12.15 -1.48 -8.01
C VAL A 342 11.31 -0.20 -7.93
N TYR A 343 11.18 0.51 -9.05
CA TYR A 343 10.46 1.78 -9.12
C TYR A 343 9.12 1.61 -9.85
N ARG A 344 8.15 2.49 -9.57
CA ARG A 344 6.83 2.46 -10.24
C ARG A 344 6.92 2.69 -11.76
N THR A 345 8.05 3.16 -12.28
CA THR A 345 8.31 3.22 -13.73
C THR A 345 8.26 1.86 -14.40
N ASP A 346 8.52 0.78 -13.65
CA ASP A 346 8.44 -0.62 -14.07
C ASP A 346 7.02 -1.21 -13.91
N TYR A 347 6.04 -0.38 -13.54
CA TYR A 347 4.65 -0.74 -13.28
C TYR A 347 3.66 0.15 -14.06
N PRO A 348 3.79 0.25 -15.40
CA PRO A 348 2.98 1.16 -16.21
C PRO A 348 1.51 0.73 -16.24
N GLY A 349 0.62 1.61 -15.78
CA GLY A 349 -0.82 1.35 -15.81
C GLY A 349 -1.28 0.26 -14.83
N GLU A 350 -0.59 0.12 -13.70
CA GLU A 350 -0.86 -0.91 -12.67
C GLU A 350 -0.61 -2.36 -13.14
N VAL A 351 0.21 -2.54 -14.19
CA VAL A 351 0.60 -3.86 -14.69
C VAL A 351 2.12 -3.92 -14.71
N LEU A 352 2.67 -4.98 -14.12
CA LEU A 352 4.11 -5.21 -14.07
C LEU A 352 4.70 -5.48 -15.46
N ASP A 353 5.82 -4.84 -15.78
CA ASP A 353 6.64 -5.22 -16.92
C ASP A 353 7.41 -6.53 -16.61
N LEU A 354 7.14 -7.58 -17.38
CA LEU A 354 7.78 -8.89 -17.18
C LEU A 354 9.29 -8.88 -17.52
N ASP A 355 9.77 -7.87 -18.24
CA ASP A 355 11.21 -7.70 -18.52
C ASP A 355 11.95 -7.06 -17.32
N THR A 356 11.23 -6.59 -16.30
CA THR A 356 11.85 -6.03 -15.10
C THR A 356 12.67 -7.07 -14.34
N PRO A 357 13.90 -6.74 -13.93
CA PRO A 357 14.73 -7.64 -13.13
C PRO A 357 14.06 -8.07 -11.82
N LYS A 358 14.12 -9.36 -11.50
CA LYS A 358 13.61 -9.94 -10.26
C LYS A 358 14.59 -9.74 -9.11
N ILE A 359 14.63 -8.51 -8.61
CA ILE A 359 15.61 -8.04 -7.61
C ILE A 359 14.99 -7.63 -6.27
N THR A 360 13.70 -7.92 -6.07
CA THR A 360 13.07 -7.78 -4.75
C THR A 360 13.72 -8.76 -3.78
N ASN A 361 14.13 -8.25 -2.62
CA ASN A 361 14.83 -9.04 -1.61
C ASN A 361 14.33 -8.70 -0.21
N ILE A 362 14.68 -9.54 0.77
CA ILE A 362 14.45 -9.29 2.18
C ILE A 362 15.82 -9.09 2.82
N THR A 363 16.01 -7.97 3.48
CA THR A 363 17.23 -7.64 4.21
C THR A 363 16.92 -7.49 5.70
N ALA A 364 17.95 -7.51 6.54
CA ALA A 364 17.85 -7.15 7.94
C ALA A 364 18.87 -6.08 8.28
N VAL A 365 18.48 -5.11 9.09
CA VAL A 365 19.36 -4.07 9.64
C VAL A 365 19.52 -4.24 11.14
N ASP A 366 20.75 -4.15 11.63
CA ASP A 366 21.02 -3.96 13.06
C ASP A 366 20.87 -2.46 13.40
N PRO A 367 19.86 -2.07 14.20
CA PRO A 367 19.63 -0.66 14.52
C PRO A 367 20.76 -0.03 15.36
N ALA A 368 21.64 -0.81 15.99
CA ALA A 368 22.77 -0.30 16.77
C ALA A 368 24.01 0.00 15.90
N SER A 369 24.32 -0.89 14.95
CA SER A 369 25.52 -0.79 14.11
C SER A 369 25.26 -0.25 12.70
N GLY A 370 24.02 -0.34 12.21
CA GLY A 370 23.65 -0.08 10.82
C GLY A 370 24.08 -1.18 9.85
N GLU A 371 24.58 -2.32 10.35
CA GLU A 371 24.97 -3.46 9.51
C GLU A 371 23.74 -4.05 8.80
N ILE A 372 23.91 -4.38 7.51
CA ILE A 372 22.86 -4.93 6.66
C ILE A 372 23.22 -6.37 6.29
N GLU A 373 22.28 -7.28 6.55
CA GLU A 373 22.33 -8.67 6.10
C GLU A 373 21.28 -8.91 5.02
N LEU A 374 21.63 -9.68 4.00
CA LEU A 374 20.65 -10.23 3.06
C LEU A 374 20.08 -11.53 3.64
N LEU A 375 18.75 -11.61 3.77
CA LEU A 375 18.05 -12.81 4.25
C LEU A 375 17.54 -13.69 3.12
N PHE A 376 16.98 -13.09 2.06
CA PHE A 376 16.35 -13.84 0.95
C PHE A 376 16.25 -12.98 -0.31
N GLY A 377 16.26 -13.58 -1.50
CA GLY A 377 15.89 -12.91 -2.76
C GLY A 377 16.95 -12.94 -3.85
N GLU A 378 18.24 -13.05 -3.48
CA GLU A 378 19.35 -12.97 -4.44
C GLU A 378 19.99 -14.33 -4.77
N ALA A 379 19.63 -15.40 -4.05
CA ALA A 379 20.17 -16.73 -4.33
C ALA A 379 19.38 -17.48 -5.43
N PRO A 380 20.00 -18.48 -6.08
CA PRO A 380 19.30 -19.32 -7.04
C PRO A 380 18.06 -20.01 -6.42
N GLY A 381 16.88 -19.67 -6.93
CA GLY A 381 15.61 -20.24 -6.48
C GLY A 381 14.82 -19.31 -5.56
N GLN A 382 15.38 -18.17 -5.19
CA GLN A 382 14.75 -17.17 -4.32
C GLN A 382 14.27 -15.92 -5.06
N LYS A 383 14.35 -15.89 -6.40
CA LYS A 383 14.10 -14.65 -7.17
C LYS A 383 12.68 -14.16 -6.95
N MET A 384 12.55 -12.88 -6.60
CA MET A 384 11.27 -12.21 -6.41
C MET A 384 11.20 -10.90 -7.19
N LEU A 385 9.99 -10.49 -7.52
CA LEU A 385 9.63 -9.20 -8.06
C LEU A 385 8.27 -8.79 -7.50
N SER A 386 8.29 -7.78 -6.64
CA SER A 386 7.12 -7.01 -6.24
C SER A 386 7.50 -5.53 -6.34
N ALA A 387 7.03 -4.85 -7.37
CA ALA A 387 7.31 -3.43 -7.61
C ALA A 387 6.63 -2.54 -6.57
N ILE A 388 5.50 -3.00 -6.04
CA ILE A 388 4.76 -2.41 -4.93
C ILE A 388 4.34 -3.49 -3.94
N ARG A 389 3.95 -3.06 -2.73
CA ARG A 389 3.45 -3.94 -1.66
C ARG A 389 4.43 -5.07 -1.33
N GLY A 390 3.91 -6.20 -0.85
CA GLY A 390 4.68 -7.31 -0.33
C GLY A 390 4.70 -7.32 1.19
N GLN A 391 4.67 -8.53 1.75
CA GLN A 391 4.68 -8.80 3.18
C GLN A 391 5.66 -9.96 3.45
N HIS A 392 6.31 -9.95 4.61
CA HIS A 392 6.93 -11.13 5.19
C HIS A 392 6.70 -11.19 6.72
N GLU A 393 6.54 -12.39 7.25
CA GLU A 393 6.53 -12.65 8.69
C GLU A 393 7.66 -13.61 9.05
N ILE A 394 8.34 -13.36 10.16
CA ILE A 394 9.36 -14.25 10.70
C ILE A 394 8.69 -15.35 11.52
N LEU A 395 8.94 -16.60 11.14
CA LEU A 395 8.38 -17.77 11.82
C LEU A 395 9.22 -18.14 13.06
N PRO A 396 8.63 -18.83 14.06
CA PRO A 396 9.34 -19.24 15.28
C PRO A 396 10.56 -20.14 15.04
N ASP A 397 10.60 -20.86 13.93
CA ASP A 397 11.72 -21.72 13.54
C ASP A 397 12.88 -20.94 12.87
N GLY A 398 12.73 -19.63 12.67
CA GLY A 398 13.69 -18.76 11.99
C GLY A 398 13.47 -18.67 10.47
N GLY A 399 12.52 -19.42 9.92
CA GLY A 399 12.05 -19.27 8.54
C GLY A 399 11.18 -18.04 8.36
N MET A 400 10.59 -17.91 7.17
CA MET A 400 9.69 -16.80 6.83
C MET A 400 8.49 -17.30 6.05
N VAL A 401 7.36 -16.62 6.18
CA VAL A 401 6.29 -16.64 5.17
C VAL A 401 6.31 -15.29 4.45
N ILE A 402 6.16 -15.32 3.13
CA ILE A 402 6.32 -14.16 2.25
C ILE A 402 5.14 -14.13 1.27
N ALA A 403 4.43 -13.01 1.21
CA ALA A 403 3.46 -12.73 0.15
C ALA A 403 4.15 -11.88 -0.93
N GLU A 404 4.39 -12.48 -2.11
CA GLU A 404 4.86 -11.75 -3.29
C GLU A 404 3.66 -11.23 -4.07
N PHE A 405 3.30 -9.97 -3.83
CA PHE A 405 2.10 -9.32 -4.35
C PHE A 405 1.93 -9.49 -5.86
N ASP A 406 2.88 -8.98 -6.65
CA ASP A 406 2.77 -9.03 -8.12
C ASP A 406 2.98 -10.43 -8.72
N GLY A 407 3.49 -11.35 -7.92
CA GLY A 407 3.64 -12.75 -8.33
C GLY A 407 2.40 -13.59 -8.07
N GLY A 408 1.42 -13.06 -7.33
CA GLY A 408 0.26 -13.80 -6.86
C GLY A 408 0.66 -15.07 -6.12
N ARG A 409 1.74 -15.03 -5.33
CA ARG A 409 2.27 -16.23 -4.66
C ARG A 409 2.59 -16.02 -3.19
N VAL A 410 2.54 -17.10 -2.44
CA VAL A 410 3.01 -17.21 -1.06
C VAL A 410 4.17 -18.18 -1.02
N ILE A 411 5.26 -17.80 -0.36
CA ILE A 411 6.46 -18.61 -0.17
C ILE A 411 6.65 -18.82 1.33
N GLN A 412 6.90 -20.06 1.75
CA GLN A 412 7.48 -20.34 3.06
C GLN A 412 8.92 -20.84 2.91
N THR A 413 9.82 -20.31 3.73
CA THR A 413 11.22 -20.70 3.79
C THR A 413 11.57 -21.44 5.08
N SER A 414 12.61 -22.26 5.05
CA SER A 414 13.34 -22.66 6.27
C SER A 414 14.21 -21.52 6.79
N ALA A 415 14.82 -21.70 7.97
CA ALA A 415 15.80 -20.77 8.53
C ALA A 415 17.04 -20.57 7.65
N GLU A 416 17.40 -21.57 6.85
CA GLU A 416 18.49 -21.52 5.88
C GLU A 416 18.10 -20.83 4.56
N GLY A 417 16.85 -20.36 4.43
CA GLY A 417 16.35 -19.69 3.24
C GLY A 417 15.97 -20.64 2.09
N GLU A 418 15.85 -21.95 2.34
CA GLU A 418 15.28 -22.86 1.35
C GLU A 418 13.77 -22.68 1.24
N VAL A 419 13.22 -22.58 0.03
CA VAL A 419 11.77 -22.66 -0.18
C VAL A 419 11.30 -24.08 0.16
N VAL A 420 10.43 -24.18 1.17
CA VAL A 420 9.86 -25.43 1.70
C VAL A 420 8.38 -25.59 1.39
N TRP A 421 7.68 -24.48 1.13
CA TRP A 421 6.31 -24.49 0.65
C TRP A 421 6.07 -23.29 -0.27
N GLU A 422 5.30 -23.48 -1.35
CA GLU A 422 4.94 -22.41 -2.29
C GLU A 422 3.51 -22.63 -2.79
N TYR A 423 2.73 -21.56 -2.82
CA TYR A 423 1.40 -21.50 -3.40
C TYR A 423 1.33 -20.38 -4.44
N VAL A 424 0.75 -20.66 -5.61
CA VAL A 424 0.54 -19.70 -6.70
C VAL A 424 -0.95 -19.58 -6.99
N ASN A 425 -1.46 -18.35 -6.97
CA ASN A 425 -2.84 -18.00 -7.29
C ASN A 425 -2.98 -17.74 -8.80
N ALA A 426 -2.91 -18.80 -9.60
CA ALA A 426 -3.15 -18.67 -11.04
C ALA A 426 -4.63 -18.32 -11.29
N PHE A 427 -4.86 -17.29 -12.10
CA PHE A 427 -6.22 -16.91 -12.50
C PHE A 427 -6.57 -17.48 -13.88
N ASP A 428 -5.64 -17.35 -14.83
CA ASP A 428 -5.68 -17.98 -16.14
C ASP A 428 -4.24 -18.22 -16.67
N ASP A 429 -4.09 -18.73 -17.90
CA ASP A 429 -2.78 -19.03 -18.49
C ASP A 429 -1.85 -17.80 -18.57
N ALA A 430 -2.40 -16.59 -18.57
CA ALA A 430 -1.68 -15.33 -18.75
C ALA A 430 -1.64 -14.47 -17.48
N HIS A 431 -2.41 -14.77 -16.44
CA HIS A 431 -2.53 -13.92 -15.26
C HIS A 431 -2.53 -14.69 -13.93
N VAL A 432 -2.02 -14.03 -12.90
CA VAL A 432 -2.15 -14.43 -11.50
C VAL A 432 -3.01 -13.40 -10.77
N GLY A 433 -3.76 -13.84 -9.77
CA GLY A 433 -4.45 -12.94 -8.84
C GLY A 433 -3.50 -12.49 -7.74
N GLU A 434 -3.51 -11.20 -7.44
CA GLU A 434 -2.65 -10.61 -6.41
C GLU A 434 -2.95 -11.20 -5.02
N ILE A 435 -1.90 -11.42 -4.24
CA ILE A 435 -2.00 -11.80 -2.81
C ILE A 435 -1.36 -10.68 -1.99
N THR A 436 -2.15 -10.08 -1.10
CA THR A 436 -1.75 -8.90 -0.34
C THR A 436 -1.24 -9.24 1.04
N ASN A 437 -1.71 -10.33 1.64
CA ASN A 437 -1.26 -10.79 2.94
C ASN A 437 -1.16 -12.31 3.03
N ALA A 438 -0.21 -12.83 3.81
CA ALA A 438 -0.13 -14.25 4.15
C ALA A 438 0.60 -14.51 5.48
N ASP A 439 0.00 -15.36 6.31
CA ASP A 439 0.53 -15.76 7.62
C ASP A 439 0.40 -17.29 7.82
N VAL A 440 1.17 -17.89 8.74
CA VAL A 440 1.10 -19.34 9.02
C VAL A 440 0.78 -19.59 10.49
N HIS A 441 -0.28 -20.36 10.73
CA HIS A 441 -0.76 -20.65 12.08
C HIS A 441 -0.62 -22.15 12.41
N PRO A 442 0.09 -22.52 13.50
CA PRO A 442 0.30 -23.92 13.87
C PRO A 442 -0.99 -24.59 14.36
N PRO A 443 -1.02 -25.93 14.42
CA PRO A 443 -2.09 -26.66 15.08
C PRO A 443 -2.33 -26.14 16.50
N GLY A 444 -3.59 -25.81 16.82
CA GLY A 444 -3.97 -25.29 18.14
C GLY A 444 -3.89 -23.77 18.30
N TYR A 445 -3.54 -23.01 17.26
CA TYR A 445 -3.67 -21.54 17.27
C TYR A 445 -5.14 -21.11 17.41
N PHE A 446 -6.05 -21.79 16.72
CA PHE A 446 -7.47 -21.42 16.70
C PHE A 446 -8.24 -22.02 17.88
N GLU A 447 -8.96 -21.15 18.59
CA GLU A 447 -9.91 -21.49 19.66
C GLU A 447 -11.31 -21.82 19.09
N THR A 448 -11.52 -21.53 17.80
CA THR A 448 -12.82 -21.61 17.13
C THR A 448 -13.24 -23.05 16.82
N ALA A 449 -14.47 -23.38 17.19
CA ALA A 449 -15.15 -24.58 16.68
C ALA A 449 -15.76 -24.28 15.31
N TRP A 450 -15.03 -24.56 14.22
CA TRP A 450 -15.43 -24.22 12.85
C TRP A 450 -16.74 -24.88 12.36
N GLU A 451 -17.15 -25.98 12.98
CA GLU A 451 -18.34 -26.78 12.62
C GLU A 451 -19.66 -26.00 12.70
N THR A 452 -19.69 -24.87 13.42
CA THR A 452 -20.92 -24.09 13.65
C THR A 452 -21.26 -23.13 12.51
N CYS A 453 -20.35 -22.89 11.58
CA CYS A 453 -20.63 -22.02 10.46
C CYS A 453 -21.20 -22.78 9.26
N PRO A 454 -22.06 -22.15 8.45
CA PRO A 454 -22.45 -22.69 7.16
C PRO A 454 -21.19 -23.04 6.35
N GLN A 455 -21.17 -24.23 5.77
CA GLN A 455 -20.12 -24.61 4.83
C GLN A 455 -20.19 -23.69 3.59
N PRO A 456 -19.02 -23.38 2.98
CA PRO A 456 -18.89 -22.40 1.90
C PRO A 456 -19.73 -22.66 0.65
#